data_AF-A0A6P0LJF6-F1
#
_entry.id   AF-A0A6P0LJF6-F1
#
_cell.length_a   1.000
_cell.length_b   1.000
_cell.length_c   1.000
_cell.angle_alpha   90.00
_cell.angle_beta   90.00
_cell.angle_gamma   90.00
#
_symmetry.space_group_name_H-M   'P 1'
#
loop_
_entity.id
_entity.type
_entity.pdbx_description
1 polymer ?
#
loop_
_entity_poly.entity_id
_entity_poly.type
_entity_poly.pdbx_seq_one_letter_code
_entity_poly.pdbx_strand_id
1 'polypeptide(L)'
;MDSCFSFLTLHKSVPTGQDTLAGGISQVTIRDAQFEDISTLADILADSFHPQKGIISWVHPVLRLGIYEDLRHRVRSSLPHYLCLVAVTTVSGSAGTSELLAGTVELTLRSRYCWPKPNCQHLYVSNLAVRKSCRRQGVGENLLLACEQTALEWG
;
A
#
# COMPACT_ATOMS: atom_id res chain seq x y z
N MET A 1 22.12 -5.59 36.30
CA MET A 1 20.74 -5.37 35.78
C MET A 1 20.84 -5.67 34.30
N ASP A 2 20.85 -6.97 34.03
CA ASP A 2 21.35 -7.57 32.80
C ASP A 2 20.16 -7.95 31.93
N SER A 3 20.06 -7.30 30.77
CA SER A 3 18.97 -7.51 29.83
C SER A 3 19.35 -8.64 28.88
N CYS A 4 19.02 -9.88 29.25
CA CYS A 4 19.11 -11.05 28.37
C CYS A 4 17.92 -11.04 27.38
N PHE A 5 18.16 -10.68 26.12
CA PHE A 5 17.27 -11.05 25.02
C PHE A 5 17.91 -12.17 24.22
N SER A 6 17.53 -13.40 24.53
CA SER A 6 17.81 -14.58 23.71
C SER A 6 16.62 -14.83 22.81
N PHE A 7 16.78 -14.61 21.51
CA PHE A 7 15.91 -15.21 20.48
C PHE A 7 16.77 -16.05 19.55
N LEU A 8 17.06 -17.27 19.99
CA LEU A 8 17.43 -18.37 19.10
C LEU A 8 16.22 -19.27 18.95
N THR A 9 15.47 -19.08 17.89
CA THR A 9 14.64 -20.16 17.32
C THR A 9 15.22 -20.49 15.95
N LEU A 10 16.07 -21.52 15.93
CA LEU A 10 16.48 -22.22 14.73
C LEU A 10 15.24 -22.92 14.15
N HIS A 11 14.56 -22.26 13.20
CA HIS A 11 13.43 -22.86 12.51
C HIS A 11 13.94 -23.57 11.24
N LYS A 12 13.85 -24.90 11.26
CA LYS A 12 14.13 -25.79 10.12
C LYS A 12 13.13 -25.48 9.00
N SER A 13 13.60 -24.95 7.88
CA SER A 13 12.77 -24.68 6.70
C SER A 13 12.33 -26.01 6.06
N VAL A 14 11.01 -26.25 6.05
CA VAL A 14 10.37 -27.27 5.22
C VAL A 14 10.24 -26.70 3.80
N PRO A 15 10.69 -27.41 2.75
CA PRO A 15 10.56 -26.93 1.38
C PRO A 15 9.20 -27.36 0.83
N THR A 16 8.35 -26.41 0.47
CA THR A 16 7.24 -26.69 -0.44
C THR A 16 7.13 -25.50 -1.37
N GLY A 17 7.48 -25.75 -2.62
CA GLY A 17 7.79 -24.74 -3.62
C GLY A 17 6.59 -23.89 -3.99
N GLN A 18 6.89 -22.63 -4.31
CA GLN A 18 6.23 -21.81 -5.31
C GLN A 18 7.08 -20.54 -5.47
N ASP A 19 7.74 -20.46 -6.63
CA ASP A 19 8.32 -19.31 -7.30
C ASP A 19 8.95 -18.21 -6.43
N THR A 20 10.18 -18.46 -6.01
CA THR A 20 11.10 -17.43 -5.53
C THR A 20 11.45 -16.53 -6.72
N LEU A 21 10.75 -15.39 -6.86
CA LEU A 21 11.33 -14.21 -7.49
C LEU A 21 12.52 -13.76 -6.63
N ALA A 22 13.68 -14.39 -6.83
CA ALA A 22 14.95 -14.05 -6.19
C ALA A 22 15.57 -12.77 -6.78
N GLY A 23 14.74 -11.82 -7.22
CA GLY A 23 15.14 -10.49 -7.64
C GLY A 23 14.92 -9.54 -6.48
N GLY A 24 15.99 -9.05 -5.88
CA GLY A 24 15.89 -7.99 -4.87
C GLY A 24 15.19 -6.76 -5.46
N ILE A 25 14.40 -6.07 -4.64
CA ILE A 25 13.88 -4.74 -4.98
C ILE A 25 15.08 -3.79 -5.08
N SER A 26 15.30 -3.24 -6.27
CA SER A 26 16.46 -2.36 -6.54
C SER A 26 16.17 -0.89 -6.25
N GLN A 27 14.93 -0.44 -6.48
CA GLN A 27 14.54 0.95 -6.30
C GLN A 27 13.02 1.05 -6.09
N VAL A 28 12.60 1.88 -5.12
CA VAL A 28 11.19 2.25 -4.89
C VAL A 28 10.97 3.67 -5.37
N THR A 29 9.98 3.87 -6.22
CA THR A 29 9.56 5.18 -6.73
C THR A 29 8.12 5.43 -6.29
N ILE A 30 7.85 6.63 -5.78
CA ILE A 30 6.49 7.07 -5.41
C ILE A 30 5.93 7.95 -6.53
N ARG A 31 4.69 7.70 -6.94
CA ARG A 31 3.97 8.51 -7.93
C ARG A 31 2.47 8.48 -7.68
N ASP A 32 1.72 9.37 -8.33
CA ASP A 32 0.26 9.36 -8.31
C ASP A 32 -0.31 8.08 -8.96
N ALA A 33 -1.38 7.57 -8.37
CA ALA A 33 -2.13 6.44 -8.90
C ALA A 33 -2.75 6.81 -10.26
N GLN A 34 -2.51 5.96 -11.24
CA GLN A 34 -3.11 6.05 -12.57
C GLN A 34 -4.29 5.10 -12.70
N PHE A 35 -5.10 5.30 -13.74
CA PHE A 35 -6.25 4.44 -14.00
C PHE A 35 -5.87 2.97 -14.20
N GLU A 36 -4.70 2.73 -14.80
CA GLU A 36 -4.12 1.40 -15.04
C GLU A 36 -3.78 0.66 -13.74
N ASP A 37 -3.49 1.39 -12.65
CA ASP A 37 -3.09 0.81 -11.38
C ASP A 37 -4.28 0.23 -10.61
N ILE A 38 -5.51 0.71 -10.86
CA ILE A 38 -6.69 0.50 -10.00
C ILE A 38 -6.96 -0.98 -9.73
N SER A 39 -6.85 -1.84 -10.76
CA SER A 39 -7.06 -3.28 -10.56
C SER A 39 -6.06 -3.84 -9.56
N THR A 40 -4.78 -3.49 -9.72
CA THR A 40 -3.69 -3.95 -8.85
C THR A 40 -3.81 -3.37 -7.44
N LEU A 41 -4.29 -2.13 -7.31
CA LEU A 41 -4.55 -1.50 -6.02
C LEU A 41 -5.69 -2.20 -5.27
N ALA A 42 -6.78 -2.54 -5.97
CA ALA A 42 -7.87 -3.30 -5.38
C ALA A 42 -7.39 -4.68 -4.87
N ASP A 43 -6.50 -5.35 -5.60
CA ASP A 43 -5.85 -6.58 -5.15
C ASP A 43 -5.01 -6.36 -3.88
N ILE A 44 -4.13 -5.35 -3.87
CA ILE A 44 -3.26 -5.06 -2.72
C ILE A 44 -4.08 -4.73 -1.47
N LEU A 45 -5.13 -3.91 -1.59
CA LEU A 45 -6.00 -3.51 -0.48
C LEU A 45 -6.83 -4.69 0.03
N ALA A 46 -7.48 -5.43 -0.88
CA ALA A 46 -8.28 -6.60 -0.51
C ALA A 46 -7.42 -7.64 0.22
N ASP A 47 -6.22 -7.94 -0.28
CA ASP A 47 -5.35 -8.94 0.33
C ASP A 47 -4.70 -8.48 1.64
N SER A 48 -4.59 -7.16 1.84
CA SER A 48 -4.00 -6.57 3.03
C SER A 48 -5.01 -6.45 4.17
N PHE A 49 -6.24 -6.01 3.89
CA PHE A 49 -7.28 -5.78 4.89
C PHE A 49 -8.27 -6.94 5.04
N HIS A 50 -8.40 -7.78 4.01
CA HIS A 50 -9.30 -8.94 4.00
C HIS A 50 -8.55 -10.23 3.63
N PRO A 51 -7.66 -10.74 4.51
CA PRO A 51 -6.94 -11.97 4.24
C PRO A 51 -7.90 -13.12 3.93
N GLN A 52 -7.68 -13.83 2.82
CA GLN A 52 -8.50 -14.96 2.38
C GLN A 52 -8.39 -16.16 3.33
N LYS A 53 -9.07 -16.11 4.47
CA LYS A 53 -9.16 -17.18 5.46
C LYS A 53 -10.62 -17.44 5.80
N GLY A 54 -11.02 -18.71 5.80
CA GLY A 54 -12.39 -19.12 6.13
C GLY A 54 -13.43 -18.45 5.22
N ILE A 55 -14.53 -17.97 5.81
CA ILE A 55 -15.67 -17.38 5.09
C ILE A 55 -15.28 -16.13 4.28
N ILE A 56 -14.25 -15.40 4.71
CA ILE A 56 -13.74 -14.21 4.00
C ILE A 56 -13.27 -14.58 2.59
N SER A 57 -12.74 -15.78 2.40
CA SER A 57 -12.29 -16.25 1.09
C SER A 57 -13.44 -16.32 0.07
N TRP A 58 -14.67 -16.59 0.51
CA TRP A 58 -15.83 -16.68 -0.37
C TRP A 58 -16.34 -15.29 -0.79
N VAL A 59 -16.31 -14.30 0.12
CA VAL A 59 -16.74 -12.93 -0.15
C VAL A 59 -15.64 -12.04 -0.74
N HIS A 60 -14.39 -12.49 -0.77
CA HIS A 60 -13.24 -11.71 -1.24
C HIS A 60 -13.44 -11.10 -2.64
N PRO A 61 -13.97 -11.82 -3.66
CA PRO A 61 -14.22 -11.23 -4.97
C PRO A 61 -15.19 -10.04 -4.92
N VAL A 62 -16.20 -10.10 -4.04
CA VAL A 62 -17.18 -9.01 -3.84
C VAL A 62 -16.53 -7.83 -3.14
N LEU A 63 -15.71 -8.07 -2.11
CA LEU A 63 -14.95 -7.03 -1.41
C LEU A 63 -13.97 -6.32 -2.35
N ARG A 64 -13.21 -7.09 -3.12
CA ARG A 64 -12.28 -6.59 -4.15
C ARG A 64 -13.02 -5.75 -5.18
N LEU A 65 -14.19 -6.20 -5.67
CA LEU A 65 -14.98 -5.45 -6.63
C LEU A 65 -15.48 -4.11 -6.05
N GLY A 66 -15.93 -4.12 -4.79
CA GLY A 66 -16.32 -2.89 -4.08
C GLY A 66 -15.17 -1.90 -3.96
N ILE A 67 -13.97 -2.37 -3.58
CA ILE A 67 -12.76 -1.54 -3.54
C ILE A 67 -12.42 -1.00 -4.94
N TYR A 68 -12.49 -1.84 -5.98
CA TYR A 68 -12.20 -1.44 -7.35
C TYR A 68 -13.12 -0.30 -7.82
N GLU A 69 -14.43 -0.41 -7.62
CA GLU A 69 -15.36 0.65 -8.04
C GLU A 69 -15.22 1.92 -7.20
N ASP A 70 -14.94 1.82 -5.90
CA ASP A 70 -14.68 2.99 -5.05
C ASP A 70 -13.42 3.74 -5.51
N LEU A 71 -12.31 3.03 -5.74
CA LEU A 71 -11.08 3.61 -6.31
C LEU A 71 -11.31 4.19 -7.70
N ARG A 72 -12.01 3.46 -8.57
CA ARG A 72 -12.33 3.89 -9.94
C ARG A 72 -13.14 5.17 -9.95
N HIS A 73 -14.08 5.31 -9.03
CA HIS A 73 -14.83 6.54 -8.85
C HIS A 73 -13.91 7.67 -8.37
N ARG A 74 -13.11 7.48 -7.32
CA ARG A 74 -12.23 8.52 -6.76
C ARG A 74 -11.11 8.97 -7.69
N VAL A 75 -10.49 8.07 -8.44
CA VAL A 75 -9.41 8.43 -9.38
C VAL A 75 -9.96 9.23 -10.57
N ARG A 76 -11.21 9.01 -10.95
CA ARG A 76 -11.88 9.77 -12.03
C ARG A 76 -12.48 11.07 -11.54
N SER A 77 -13.05 11.07 -10.34
CA SER A 77 -13.60 12.25 -9.71
C SER A 77 -12.44 13.04 -9.12
N SER A 78 -12.04 14.14 -9.76
CA SER A 78 -11.10 15.09 -9.15
C SER A 78 -11.72 15.67 -7.86
N LEU A 79 -11.46 15.00 -6.74
CA LEU A 79 -11.92 15.40 -5.43
C LEU A 79 -10.91 16.41 -4.87
N PRO A 80 -11.37 17.59 -4.43
CA PRO A 80 -10.46 18.58 -3.85
C PRO A 80 -9.80 18.00 -2.60
N HIS A 81 -8.46 18.10 -2.54
CA HIS A 81 -7.62 17.61 -1.43
C HIS A 81 -7.70 16.10 -1.19
N TYR A 82 -7.85 15.31 -2.27
CA TYR A 82 -7.63 13.88 -2.29
C TYR A 82 -6.40 13.55 -3.12
N LEU A 83 -5.56 12.64 -2.62
CA LEU A 83 -4.39 12.13 -3.34
C LEU A 83 -4.25 10.63 -3.10
N CYS A 84 -3.96 9.87 -4.15
CA CYS A 84 -3.64 8.46 -4.04
C CYS A 84 -2.24 8.26 -4.58
N LEU A 85 -1.33 7.84 -3.71
CA LEU A 85 0.07 7.58 -4.04
C LEU A 85 0.31 6.08 -4.13
N VAL A 86 1.11 5.67 -5.10
CA VAL A 86 1.53 4.30 -5.29
C VAL A 86 3.04 4.18 -5.21
N ALA A 87 3.50 3.11 -4.58
CA ALA A 87 4.90 2.72 -4.60
C ALA A 87 5.13 1.71 -5.71
N VAL A 88 6.01 2.03 -6.66
CA VAL A 88 6.43 1.15 -7.74
C VAL A 88 7.85 0.70 -7.47
N THR A 89 8.09 -0.60 -7.56
CA THR A 89 9.43 -1.18 -7.51
C THR A 89 9.80 -1.77 -8.85
N THR A 90 11.08 -1.72 -9.19
CA THR A 90 11.63 -2.51 -10.28
C THR A 90 12.01 -3.90 -9.79
N VAL A 91 11.65 -4.93 -10.56
CA VAL A 91 12.08 -6.31 -10.33
C VAL A 91 12.86 -6.76 -11.54
N SER A 92 14.14 -7.11 -11.33
CA SER A 92 14.99 -7.67 -12.38
C SER A 92 14.77 -9.18 -12.46
N GLY A 93 14.26 -9.64 -13.59
CA GLY A 93 14.09 -11.06 -13.92
C GLY A 93 14.97 -11.49 -15.08
N SER A 94 14.94 -12.79 -15.40
CA SER A 94 15.69 -13.37 -16.53
C SER A 94 15.27 -12.83 -17.90
N ALA A 95 14.05 -12.26 -17.99
CA ALA A 95 13.48 -11.69 -19.21
C ALA A 95 13.55 -10.14 -19.28
N GLY A 96 14.20 -9.48 -18.31
CA GLY A 96 14.34 -8.02 -18.26
C GLY A 96 13.87 -7.40 -16.93
N THR A 97 13.82 -6.07 -16.89
CA THR A 97 13.33 -5.29 -15.74
C THR A 97 11.85 -4.99 -15.93
N SER A 98 11.01 -5.37 -14.95
CA SER A 98 9.59 -5.06 -14.95
C SER A 98 9.23 -4.18 -13.75
N GLU A 99 8.27 -3.27 -13.94
CA GLU A 99 7.69 -2.48 -12.87
C GLU A 99 6.62 -3.26 -12.12
N LEU A 100 6.58 -3.06 -10.81
CA LEU A 100 5.71 -3.78 -9.92
C LEU A 100 5.14 -2.82 -8.88
N LEU A 101 3.81 -2.69 -8.80
CA LEU A 101 3.18 -1.95 -7.71
C LEU A 101 3.40 -2.67 -6.37
N ALA A 102 4.22 -2.08 -5.51
CA ALA A 102 4.61 -2.62 -4.21
C ALA A 102 3.65 -2.20 -3.09
N GLY A 103 2.97 -1.06 -3.21
CA GLY A 103 2.06 -0.55 -2.19
C GLY A 103 1.31 0.70 -2.61
N THR A 104 0.44 1.18 -1.73
CA THR A 104 -0.43 2.34 -1.94
C THR A 104 -0.75 3.04 -0.62
N VAL A 105 -1.12 4.32 -0.72
CA VAL A 105 -1.67 5.13 0.37
C VAL A 105 -2.62 6.19 -0.20
N GLU A 106 -3.74 6.42 0.48
CA GLU A 106 -4.67 7.50 0.17
C GLU A 106 -4.60 8.60 1.23
N LEU A 107 -4.54 9.84 0.77
CA LEU A 107 -4.45 11.03 1.58
C LEU A 107 -5.68 11.89 1.33
N THR A 108 -6.24 12.45 2.39
CA THR A 108 -7.36 13.39 2.29
C THR A 108 -7.24 14.46 3.35
N LEU A 109 -7.50 15.72 3.00
CA LEU A 109 -7.60 16.79 3.98
C LEU A 109 -8.97 16.75 4.67
N ARG A 110 -9.00 16.49 5.98
CA ARG A 110 -10.25 16.36 6.76
C ARG A 110 -10.40 17.52 7.74
N SER A 111 -11.61 18.06 7.88
CA SER A 111 -11.97 18.99 8.96
C SER A 111 -12.57 18.23 10.13
N ARG A 112 -12.19 18.59 11.37
CA ARG A 112 -12.79 18.02 12.59
C ARG A 112 -14.23 18.51 12.85
N TYR A 113 -14.66 19.54 12.14
CA TYR A 113 -15.97 20.17 12.33
C TYR A 113 -16.82 20.02 11.07
N CYS A 114 -18.14 19.87 11.24
CA CYS A 114 -19.12 19.88 10.16
C CYS A 114 -19.10 21.19 9.34
N TRP A 115 -18.51 22.25 9.89
CA TRP A 115 -18.34 23.54 9.23
C TRP A 115 -16.86 23.78 8.98
N PRO A 116 -16.42 24.13 7.76
CA PRO A 116 -15.03 24.39 7.47
C PRO A 116 -14.55 25.61 8.28
N LYS A 117 -13.79 25.36 9.34
CA LYS A 117 -13.02 26.41 10.00
C LYS A 117 -11.61 26.41 9.42
N PRO A 118 -11.09 27.57 8.97
CA PRO A 118 -9.67 27.72 8.66
C PRO A 118 -8.83 27.22 9.84
N ASN A 119 -7.71 26.53 9.57
CA ASN A 119 -6.78 25.96 10.56
C ASN A 119 -7.32 24.80 11.43
N CYS A 120 -8.45 24.18 11.06
CA CYS A 120 -8.96 22.97 11.72
C CYS A 120 -8.90 21.72 10.82
N GLN A 121 -8.17 21.83 9.72
CA GLN A 121 -7.92 20.74 8.79
C GLN A 121 -6.67 19.94 9.22
N HIS A 122 -6.68 18.65 8.94
CA HIS A 122 -5.54 17.77 9.17
C HIS A 122 -5.46 16.75 8.05
N LEU A 123 -4.24 16.38 7.67
CA LEU A 123 -4.00 15.33 6.71
C LEU A 123 -4.43 13.99 7.32
N TYR A 124 -5.34 13.31 6.62
CA TYR A 124 -5.81 11.99 6.99
C TYR A 124 -5.20 10.95 6.05
N VAL A 125 -4.41 10.06 6.62
CA VAL A 125 -3.82 8.91 5.93
C VAL A 125 -4.81 7.74 6.02
N SER A 126 -5.12 7.14 4.88
CA SER A 126 -6.03 6.01 4.76
C SER A 126 -5.52 5.00 3.75
N ASN A 127 -6.04 3.78 3.81
CA ASN A 127 -5.76 2.72 2.84
C ASN A 127 -4.26 2.49 2.56
N LEU A 128 -3.41 2.71 3.58
CA LEU A 128 -1.98 2.41 3.52
C LEU A 128 -1.79 0.89 3.50
N ALA A 129 -1.32 0.36 2.37
CA ALA A 129 -1.13 -1.06 2.19
C ALA A 129 0.15 -1.35 1.39
N VAL A 130 0.89 -2.38 1.83
CA VAL A 130 2.08 -2.89 1.15
C VAL A 130 1.87 -4.36 0.84
N ARG A 131 2.12 -4.72 -0.43
CA ARG A 131 2.04 -6.09 -0.92
C ARG A 131 2.93 -6.99 -0.06
N LYS A 132 2.42 -8.17 0.32
CA LYS A 132 3.08 -9.10 1.25
C LYS A 132 4.52 -9.44 0.84
N SER A 133 4.76 -9.66 -0.46
CA SER A 133 6.09 -9.95 -1.01
C SER A 133 7.07 -8.77 -0.96
N CYS A 134 6.57 -7.54 -0.82
CA CYS A 134 7.37 -6.30 -0.77
C CYS A 134 7.48 -5.72 0.65
N ARG A 135 6.96 -6.43 1.67
CA ARG A 135 7.09 -5.99 3.07
C ARG A 135 8.52 -6.14 3.56
N ARG A 136 8.87 -5.36 4.59
CA ARG A 136 10.22 -5.30 5.19
C ARG A 136 11.33 -4.90 4.21
N GLN A 137 10.98 -4.14 3.17
CA GLN A 137 11.89 -3.63 2.14
C GLN A 137 11.79 -2.09 2.02
N GLY A 138 11.38 -1.40 3.09
CA GLY A 138 11.30 0.07 3.12
C GLY A 138 10.12 0.69 2.33
N VAL A 139 9.28 -0.10 1.65
CA VAL A 139 8.17 0.43 0.82
C VAL A 139 7.19 1.29 1.63
N GLY A 140 6.78 0.80 2.81
CA GLY A 140 5.85 1.54 3.68
C GLY A 140 6.46 2.84 4.22
N GLU A 141 7.76 2.83 4.50
CA GLU A 141 8.50 4.03 4.94
C GLU A 141 8.56 5.07 3.83
N ASN A 142 8.86 4.69 2.59
CA ASN A 142 8.85 5.60 1.44
C ASN A 142 7.47 6.21 1.20
N LEU A 143 6.38 5.43 1.35
CA LEU A 143 5.03 5.95 1.27
C LEU A 143 4.74 6.98 2.37
N LEU A 144 5.17 6.73 3.61
CA LEU A 144 4.98 7.66 4.72
C LEU A 144 5.80 8.94 4.56
N LEU A 145 7.04 8.86 4.08
CA LEU A 145 7.85 10.04 3.77
C LEU A 145 7.18 10.90 2.69
N ALA A 146 6.56 10.28 1.68
CA ALA A 146 5.78 11.02 0.70
C ALA A 146 4.54 11.67 1.32
N CYS A 147 3.88 11.01 2.29
CA CYS A 147 2.77 11.61 3.03
C CYS A 147 3.20 12.83 3.84
N GLU A 148 4.37 12.79 4.48
CA GLU A 148 4.94 13.93 5.21
C GLU A 148 5.22 15.10 4.27
N GLN A 149 5.80 14.82 3.10
CA GLN A 149 6.02 15.84 2.08
C GLN A 149 4.71 16.47 1.59
N THR A 150 3.68 15.65 1.31
CA THR A 150 2.35 16.17 0.96
C THR A 150 1.72 16.97 2.10
N ALA A 151 1.94 16.60 3.37
CA ALA A 151 1.47 17.36 4.51
C ALA A 151 2.08 18.78 4.53
N LEU A 152 3.39 18.88 4.30
CA LEU A 152 4.07 20.18 4.23
C LEU A 152 3.57 21.04 3.06
N GLU A 153 3.22 20.43 1.93
CA GLU A 153 2.69 21.11 0.76
C GLU A 153 1.25 21.62 0.97
N TRP A 154 0.43 20.87 1.72
CA TRP A 154 -0.97 21.24 1.97
C TRP A 154 -1.14 22.16 3.18
N GLY A 155 -0.14 22.25 4.07
CA GLY A 155 -0.12 23.11 5.27
C GLY A 155 -0.84 22.50 6.47
#